data_AF-A0A6J8DNC5-F1
#
_entry.id   AF-A0A6J8DNC5-F1
#
_cell.length_a   1.000
_cell.length_b   1.000
_cell.length_c   1.000
_cell.angle_alpha   90.00
_cell.angle_beta   90.00
_cell.angle_gamma   90.00
#
_symmetry.space_group_name_H-M   'P 1'
#
loop_
_entity.id
_entity.type
_entity.pdbx_description
1 polymer ?
#
loop_
_entity_poly.entity_id
_entity_poly.type
_entity_poly.pdbx_seq_one_letter_code
_entity_poly.pdbx_strand_id
1 'polypeptide(L)'
;MKRQIERMERELKEKENVIQFMNNEQKIKDTDFSKSMHVAKEKLEKLEESVNTLKAKNKDLEEENDYVRNLIQDNNLLELYDETSNQFTRRSRSVEVWMRKIGCINRCTNRLLSSVYQDICNPLLVAGSRALGIISKIITGPLWRNIECKTHILDINDTLTALRSFLAEAKDDCSEVVTGKHLPFPEESCKIENDIVMAELFKPDETDVMTIQVLQALFSCMLNLLDRQAADHLPGGKYFSKPTDISAESKSVLKHNKLPEFFFGQLDFLLRYRPNASLLCNEAYLLYSHNKTDEWLQSLDDVTRIQLINDSRKEGKNIRLKFKESLKTIEEKRVETLKLKEKGNL
;
A
#
# COMPACT_ATOMS: atom_id res chain seq x y z
N MET A 1 38.28 -86.90 39.59
CA MET A 1 38.14 -85.70 40.43
C MET A 1 38.78 -84.45 39.81
N LYS A 2 40.11 -84.34 39.65
CA LYS A 2 40.77 -83.14 39.08
C LYS A 2 40.24 -82.69 37.70
N ARG A 3 40.06 -83.63 36.76
CA ARG A 3 39.47 -83.36 35.43
C ARG A 3 37.99 -82.91 35.47
N GLN A 4 37.24 -83.32 36.50
CA GLN A 4 35.85 -82.87 36.67
C GLN A 4 35.82 -81.44 37.22
N ILE A 5 36.73 -81.11 38.14
CA ILE A 5 36.91 -79.74 38.66
C ILE A 5 37.30 -78.79 37.52
N GLU A 6 38.28 -79.13 36.69
CA GLU A 6 38.70 -78.33 35.52
C GLU A 6 37.61 -78.17 34.45
N ARG A 7 36.64 -79.11 34.39
CA ARG A 7 35.48 -79.01 33.50
C ARG A 7 34.44 -78.06 34.08
N MET A 8 34.14 -78.19 35.38
CA MET A 8 33.23 -77.29 36.08
C MET A 8 33.76 -75.85 36.10
N GLU A 9 35.05 -75.64 36.30
CA GLU A 9 35.67 -74.31 36.26
C GLU A 9 35.56 -73.65 34.87
N ARG A 10 35.71 -74.44 33.79
CA ARG A 10 35.51 -73.95 32.42
C ARG A 10 34.05 -73.59 32.16
N GLU A 11 33.11 -74.46 32.55
CA GLU A 11 31.67 -74.20 32.41
C GLU A 11 31.23 -72.99 33.24
N LEU A 12 31.83 -72.79 34.43
CA LEU A 12 31.55 -71.64 35.28
C LEU A 12 32.08 -70.34 34.65
N LYS A 13 33.31 -70.35 34.13
CA LYS A 13 33.89 -69.21 33.41
C LYS A 13 33.12 -68.85 32.14
N GLU A 14 32.61 -69.85 31.42
CA GLU A 14 31.77 -69.64 30.25
C GLU A 14 30.43 -68.99 30.62
N LYS A 15 29.79 -69.46 31.70
CA LYS A 15 28.57 -68.83 32.25
C LYS A 15 28.82 -67.40 32.73
N GLU A 16 29.95 -67.13 33.39
CA GLU A 16 30.35 -65.78 33.81
C GLU A 16 30.49 -64.83 32.61
N ASN A 17 31.11 -65.29 31.51
CA ASN A 17 31.23 -64.51 30.28
C ASN A 17 29.86 -64.20 29.65
N VAL A 18 28.94 -65.17 29.63
CA VAL A 18 27.58 -64.96 29.13
C VAL A 18 26.82 -63.94 30.00
N ILE A 19 26.96 -64.02 31.33
CA ILE A 19 26.36 -63.05 32.27
C ILE A 19 26.95 -61.65 32.03
N GLN A 20 28.27 -61.53 31.87
CA GLN A 20 28.90 -60.24 31.54
C GLN A 20 28.41 -59.67 30.20
N PHE A 21 28.26 -60.51 29.18
CA PHE A 21 27.74 -60.09 27.88
C PHE A 21 26.28 -59.58 27.99
N MET A 22 25.40 -60.32 28.67
CA MET A 22 24.01 -59.90 28.89
C MET A 22 23.93 -58.59 29.68
N ASN A 23 24.76 -58.41 30.71
CA ASN A 23 24.82 -57.17 31.48
C ASN A 23 25.27 -55.97 30.62
N ASN A 24 26.22 -56.17 29.72
CA ASN A 24 26.67 -55.14 28.79
C ASN A 24 25.59 -54.77 27.76
N GLU A 25 24.90 -55.76 27.18
CA GLU A 25 23.76 -55.49 26.30
C GLU A 25 22.64 -54.73 27.00
N GLN A 26 22.32 -55.10 28.23
CA GLN A 26 21.30 -54.40 29.02
C GLN A 26 21.72 -52.95 29.27
N LYS A 27 22.98 -52.71 29.63
CA LYS A 27 23.53 -51.37 29.82
C LYS A 27 23.44 -50.52 28.55
N ILE A 28 23.72 -51.09 27.37
CA ILE A 28 23.59 -50.39 26.08
C ILE A 28 22.12 -49.99 25.85
N LYS A 29 21.18 -50.93 26.03
CA LYS A 29 19.74 -50.66 25.89
C LYS A 29 19.25 -49.56 26.83
N ASP A 30 19.69 -49.58 28.09
CA ASP A 30 19.33 -48.55 29.07
C ASP A 30 19.90 -47.17 28.67
N THR A 31 21.10 -47.15 28.09
CA THR A 31 21.74 -45.90 27.63
C THR A 31 21.00 -45.31 26.42
N ASP A 32 20.61 -46.15 25.47
CA ASP A 32 19.87 -45.72 24.29
C ASP A 32 18.45 -45.26 24.65
N PHE A 33 17.78 -45.97 25.57
CA PHE A 33 16.49 -45.54 26.11
C PHE A 33 16.58 -44.18 26.81
N SER A 34 17.63 -43.94 27.59
CA SER A 34 17.89 -42.65 28.25
C SER A 34 18.08 -41.51 27.23
N LYS A 35 18.84 -41.75 26.15
CA LYS A 35 18.99 -40.76 25.06
C LYS A 35 17.66 -40.46 24.36
N SER A 36 16.88 -41.50 24.02
CA SER A 36 15.57 -41.31 23.40
C SER A 36 14.62 -40.53 24.31
N MET A 37 14.65 -40.79 25.63
CA MET A 37 13.87 -40.06 26.61
C MET A 37 14.29 -38.58 26.71
N HIS A 38 15.59 -38.29 26.65
CA HIS A 38 16.08 -36.90 26.64
C HIS A 38 15.61 -36.14 25.39
N VAL A 39 15.67 -36.77 24.21
CA VAL A 39 15.19 -36.16 22.96
C VAL A 39 13.67 -35.91 23.02
N ALA A 40 12.91 -36.84 23.62
CA ALA A 40 11.47 -36.68 23.81
C ALA A 40 11.15 -35.52 24.77
N LYS A 41 11.90 -35.36 25.87
CA LYS A 41 11.75 -34.25 26.81
C LYS A 41 12.03 -32.89 26.15
N GLU A 42 13.10 -32.79 25.37
CA GLU A 42 13.45 -31.54 24.66
C GLU A 42 12.38 -31.15 23.63
N LYS A 43 11.79 -32.13 22.93
CA LYS A 43 10.66 -31.89 22.02
C LYS A 43 9.41 -31.42 22.77
N LEU A 44 9.16 -31.97 23.96
CA LEU A 44 8.01 -31.61 24.79
C LEU A 44 8.14 -30.17 25.32
N GLU A 45 9.33 -29.77 25.76
CA GLU A 45 9.63 -28.40 26.20
C GLU A 45 9.43 -27.38 25.08
N LYS A 46 9.93 -27.67 23.86
CA LYS A 46 9.70 -26.83 22.66
C LYS A 46 8.22 -26.71 22.28
N LEU A 47 7.44 -27.77 22.49
CA LEU A 47 5.99 -27.76 22.27
C LEU A 47 5.28 -26.89 23.31
N GLU A 48 5.67 -26.97 24.58
CA GLU A 48 5.12 -26.13 25.66
C GLU A 48 5.39 -24.64 25.41
N GLU A 49 6.59 -24.26 25.00
CA GLU A 49 6.92 -22.88 24.59
C GLU A 49 6.04 -22.39 23.43
N SER A 50 5.82 -23.25 22.43
CA SER A 50 4.98 -22.94 21.27
C SER A 50 3.51 -22.74 21.67
N VAL A 51 3.00 -23.59 22.55
CA VAL A 51 1.63 -23.49 23.10
C VAL A 51 1.45 -22.21 23.90
N ASN A 52 2.43 -21.84 24.73
CA ASN A 52 2.38 -20.59 25.50
C ASN A 52 2.39 -19.35 24.60
N THR A 53 3.20 -19.37 23.54
CA THR A 53 3.24 -18.30 22.53
C THR A 53 1.89 -18.16 21.81
N LEU A 54 1.25 -19.27 21.45
CA LEU A 54 -0.08 -19.26 20.82
C LEU A 54 -1.18 -18.75 21.78
N LYS A 55 -1.12 -19.13 23.07
CA LYS A 55 -2.04 -18.60 24.08
C LYS A 55 -1.94 -17.08 24.23
N ALA A 56 -0.72 -16.53 24.21
CA ALA A 56 -0.52 -15.07 24.24
C ALA A 56 -1.16 -14.38 23.02
N LYS A 57 -0.91 -14.89 21.81
CA LYS A 57 -1.51 -14.35 20.58
C LYS A 57 -3.04 -14.43 20.56
N ASN A 58 -3.62 -15.52 21.08
CA ASN A 58 -5.08 -15.64 21.18
C ASN A 58 -5.67 -14.59 22.14
N LYS A 59 -4.99 -14.31 23.25
CA LYS A 59 -5.41 -13.27 24.18
C LYS A 59 -5.41 -11.89 23.52
N ASP A 60 -4.37 -11.54 22.78
CA ASP A 60 -4.29 -10.27 22.05
C ASP A 60 -5.44 -10.13 21.02
N LEU A 61 -5.77 -11.23 20.31
CA LEU A 61 -6.90 -11.27 19.37
C LEU A 61 -8.27 -11.17 20.06
N GLU A 62 -8.43 -11.72 21.27
CA GLU A 62 -9.65 -11.56 22.07
C GLU A 62 -9.84 -10.10 22.49
N GLU A 63 -8.77 -9.42 22.93
CA GLU A 63 -8.79 -7.99 23.28
C GLU A 63 -9.14 -7.11 22.06
N GLU A 64 -8.59 -7.42 20.87
CA GLU A 64 -8.93 -6.72 19.63
C GLU A 64 -10.39 -6.95 19.20
N ASN A 65 -10.89 -8.18 19.33
CA ASN A 65 -12.29 -8.50 19.04
C ASN A 65 -13.25 -7.79 20.00
N ASP A 66 -12.92 -7.71 21.28
CA ASP A 66 -13.73 -6.97 22.26
C ASP A 66 -13.71 -5.47 21.98
N TYR A 67 -12.58 -4.91 21.55
CA TYR A 67 -12.52 -3.53 21.08
C TYR A 67 -13.45 -3.29 19.88
N VAL A 68 -13.42 -4.17 18.87
CA VAL A 68 -14.29 -4.07 17.68
C VAL A 68 -15.76 -4.25 18.07
N ARG A 69 -16.10 -5.18 18.96
CA ARG A 69 -17.47 -5.35 19.48
C ARG A 69 -17.95 -4.09 20.19
N ASN A 70 -17.13 -3.51 21.06
CA ASN A 70 -17.45 -2.25 21.73
C ASN A 70 -17.65 -1.13 20.71
N LEU A 71 -16.83 -1.06 19.66
CA LEU A 71 -16.97 -0.06 18.59
C LEU A 71 -18.28 -0.25 17.79
N ILE A 72 -18.66 -1.51 17.51
CA ILE A 72 -19.93 -1.85 16.87
C ILE A 72 -21.11 -1.51 17.79
N GLN A 73 -20.99 -1.79 19.09
CA GLN A 73 -22.01 -1.52 20.08
C GLN A 73 -22.18 -0.03 20.33
N ASP A 74 -21.10 0.75 20.35
CA ASP A 74 -21.12 2.22 20.41
C ASP A 74 -21.72 2.82 19.13
N ASN A 75 -21.41 2.26 17.96
CA ASN A 75 -22.06 2.63 16.72
C ASN A 75 -23.56 2.28 16.70
N ASN A 76 -23.97 1.22 17.39
CA ASN A 76 -25.38 0.88 17.60
C ASN A 76 -26.05 1.72 18.71
N LEU A 77 -25.30 2.21 19.70
CA LEU A 77 -25.77 3.08 20.79
C LEU A 77 -25.86 4.56 20.38
N LEU A 78 -25.39 4.93 19.19
CA LEU A 78 -25.71 6.20 18.53
C LEU A 78 -27.16 6.26 17.99
N GLU A 79 -28.05 5.40 18.47
CA GLU A 79 -29.50 5.59 18.41
C GLU A 79 -29.91 6.61 19.48
N LEU A 80 -30.06 7.88 19.08
CA LEU A 80 -30.59 8.91 19.97
C LEU A 80 -32.06 8.61 20.28
N TYR A 81 -32.33 8.36 21.56
CA TYR A 81 -33.68 8.32 22.11
C TYR A 81 -34.39 9.64 21.81
N ASP A 82 -35.50 9.56 21.09
CA ASP A 82 -36.36 10.71 20.84
C ASP A 82 -37.40 10.81 21.96
N GLU A 83 -37.19 11.72 22.91
CA GLU A 83 -38.09 11.96 24.04
C GLU A 83 -39.53 12.33 23.62
N THR A 84 -39.71 12.87 22.40
CA THR A 84 -41.05 13.23 21.90
C THR A 84 -41.82 12.05 21.30
N SER A 85 -41.13 11.04 20.76
CA SER A 85 -41.77 9.87 20.14
C SER A 85 -41.62 8.58 20.96
N ASN A 86 -40.80 8.60 22.02
CA ASN A 86 -40.53 7.48 22.93
C ASN A 86 -40.08 6.20 22.20
N GLN A 87 -39.41 6.36 21.06
CA GLN A 87 -38.93 5.27 20.20
C GLN A 87 -37.51 5.53 19.70
N PHE A 88 -36.74 4.47 19.49
CA PHE A 88 -35.44 4.53 18.83
C PHE A 88 -35.65 4.43 17.32
N THR A 89 -35.39 5.51 16.58
CA THR A 89 -35.52 5.51 15.11
C THR A 89 -34.17 5.38 14.41
N ARG A 90 -34.02 4.29 13.67
CA ARG A 90 -32.92 4.03 12.72
C ARG A 90 -33.15 4.83 11.44
N ARG A 91 -32.79 6.11 11.41
CA ARG A 91 -32.81 6.92 10.18
C ARG A 91 -31.41 7.41 9.83
N SER A 92 -30.95 6.95 8.66
CA SER A 92 -29.88 7.55 7.87
C SER A 92 -30.05 9.07 7.89
N ARG A 93 -29.14 9.77 8.56
CA ARG A 93 -29.19 11.23 8.66
C ARG A 93 -28.81 11.80 7.31
N SER A 94 -29.75 12.45 6.61
CA SER A 94 -29.34 13.50 5.69
C SER A 94 -28.61 14.56 6.53
N VAL A 95 -27.43 14.98 6.05
CA VAL A 95 -26.55 15.93 6.72
C VAL A 95 -27.30 17.23 7.07
N GLU A 96 -28.30 17.60 6.27
CA GLU A 96 -29.19 18.74 6.52
C GLU A 96 -29.95 18.67 7.85
N VAL A 97 -30.48 17.50 8.24
CA VAL A 97 -31.27 17.38 9.47
C VAL A 97 -30.38 17.45 10.70
N TRP A 98 -29.17 16.90 10.63
CA TRP A 98 -28.17 17.02 11.69
C TRP A 98 -27.68 18.46 11.84
N MET A 99 -27.40 19.14 10.73
CA MET A 99 -26.93 20.53 10.73
C MET A 99 -28.01 21.53 11.16
N ARG A 100 -29.29 21.33 10.78
CA ARG A 100 -30.40 22.16 11.31
C ARG A 100 -30.59 21.99 12.81
N LYS A 101 -30.45 20.76 13.35
CA LYS A 101 -30.59 20.51 14.79
C LYS A 101 -29.44 21.12 15.60
N ILE A 102 -28.23 21.15 15.04
CA ILE A 102 -27.07 21.84 15.63
C ILE A 102 -27.23 23.37 15.58
N GLY A 103 -27.82 23.91 14.51
CA GLY A 103 -28.10 25.35 14.41
C GLY A 103 -29.09 25.88 15.45
N CYS A 104 -29.97 25.02 15.99
CA CYS A 104 -30.97 25.40 16.98
C CYS A 104 -30.58 25.10 18.44
N ILE A 105 -29.59 24.22 18.69
CA ILE A 105 -29.17 23.85 20.05
C ILE A 105 -27.76 24.38 20.27
N ASN A 106 -27.71 25.62 20.75
CA ASN A 106 -26.51 26.39 21.10
C ASN A 106 -25.58 26.71 19.92
N ARG A 107 -25.18 27.99 19.87
CA ARG A 107 -24.00 28.45 19.12
C ARG A 107 -22.93 27.37 19.17
N CYS A 108 -22.62 26.73 18.03
CA CYS A 108 -21.54 25.77 17.92
C CYS A 108 -20.31 26.31 18.66
N THR A 109 -20.02 25.77 19.85
CA THR A 109 -18.84 26.15 20.63
C THR A 109 -17.56 25.78 19.88
N ASN A 110 -17.68 24.79 18.99
CA ASN A 110 -16.66 24.42 18.04
C ASN A 110 -16.62 25.40 16.86
N ARG A 111 -15.63 26.29 16.86
CA ARG A 111 -15.38 27.29 15.81
C ARG A 111 -15.15 26.67 14.43
N LEU A 112 -14.59 25.46 14.36
CA LEU A 112 -14.36 24.77 13.09
C LEU A 112 -15.68 24.39 12.43
N LEU A 113 -16.61 23.81 13.19
CA LEU A 113 -17.94 23.42 12.66
C LEU A 113 -18.75 24.66 12.23
N SER A 114 -18.64 25.77 12.96
CA SER A 114 -19.24 27.05 12.56
C SER A 114 -18.67 27.57 11.24
N SER A 115 -17.35 27.49 11.06
CA SER A 115 -16.70 27.90 9.80
C SER A 115 -17.16 27.03 8.64
N VAL A 116 -17.14 25.70 8.81
CA VAL A 116 -17.59 24.75 7.78
C VAL A 116 -19.06 24.99 7.42
N TYR A 117 -19.93 25.28 8.40
CA TYR A 117 -21.32 25.61 8.12
C TYR A 117 -21.45 26.91 7.31
N GLN A 118 -20.69 27.96 7.66
CA GLN A 118 -20.65 29.19 6.88
C GLN A 118 -20.16 28.95 5.45
N ASP A 119 -19.16 28.08 5.29
CA ASP A 119 -18.62 27.73 3.98
C ASP A 119 -19.63 26.97 3.12
N ILE A 120 -20.35 26.00 3.71
CA ILE A 120 -21.41 25.24 3.02
C ILE A 120 -22.61 26.13 2.65
N CYS A 121 -22.89 27.17 3.43
CA CYS A 121 -23.93 28.13 3.10
C CYS A 121 -23.50 29.16 2.04
N ASN A 122 -22.23 29.20 1.64
CA ASN A 122 -21.74 30.12 0.63
C ASN A 122 -21.97 29.55 -0.78
N PRO A 123 -22.86 30.15 -1.61
CA PRO A 123 -23.19 29.61 -2.94
C PRO A 123 -21.97 29.48 -3.86
N LEU A 124 -20.96 30.35 -3.70
CA LEU A 124 -19.73 30.29 -4.50
C LEU A 124 -18.89 29.06 -4.16
N LEU A 125 -18.80 28.70 -2.87
CA LEU A 125 -18.05 27.51 -2.45
C LEU A 125 -18.81 26.22 -2.80
N VAL A 126 -20.14 26.24 -2.74
CA VAL A 126 -20.99 25.15 -3.24
C VAL A 126 -20.78 24.94 -4.74
N ALA A 127 -20.87 26.01 -5.53
CA ALA A 127 -20.62 26.00 -6.97
C ALA A 127 -19.20 25.48 -7.30
N GLY A 128 -18.19 25.96 -6.58
CA GLY A 128 -16.81 25.51 -6.76
C GLY A 128 -16.61 24.04 -6.42
N SER A 129 -17.21 23.58 -5.32
CA SER A 129 -17.17 22.16 -4.92
C SER A 129 -17.87 21.27 -5.95
N ARG A 130 -19.00 21.73 -6.47
CA ARG A 130 -19.74 21.03 -7.54
C ARG A 130 -18.93 20.97 -8.83
N ALA A 131 -18.31 22.07 -9.25
CA ALA A 131 -17.43 22.12 -10.41
C ALA A 131 -16.29 21.11 -10.29
N LEU A 132 -15.63 21.03 -9.12
CA LEU A 132 -14.58 20.03 -8.85
C LEU A 132 -15.12 18.60 -8.88
N GLY A 133 -16.32 18.36 -8.36
CA GLY A 133 -17.00 17.07 -8.43
C GLY A 133 -17.26 16.64 -9.88
N ILE A 134 -17.77 17.56 -10.72
CA ILE A 134 -18.00 17.33 -12.15
C ILE A 134 -16.68 16.97 -12.84
N ILE A 135 -15.64 17.78 -12.66
CA ILE A 135 -14.29 17.53 -13.21
C ILE A 135 -13.78 16.14 -12.80
N SER A 136 -13.97 15.78 -11.53
CA SER A 136 -13.57 14.47 -11.02
C SER A 136 -14.28 13.32 -11.75
N LYS A 137 -15.58 13.46 -11.98
CA LYS A 137 -16.41 12.43 -12.60
C LYS A 137 -16.21 12.31 -14.11
N ILE A 138 -16.01 13.41 -14.84
CA ILE A 138 -15.97 13.38 -16.31
C ILE A 138 -14.56 13.47 -16.89
N ILE A 139 -13.60 14.08 -16.18
CA ILE A 139 -12.21 14.23 -16.66
C ILE A 139 -11.27 13.34 -15.86
N THR A 140 -10.98 13.64 -14.59
CA THR A 140 -9.80 13.07 -13.94
C THR A 140 -9.94 11.59 -13.64
N GLY A 141 -11.10 11.15 -13.13
CA GLY A 141 -11.38 9.73 -12.91
C GLY A 141 -11.34 8.92 -14.21
N PRO A 142 -12.09 9.32 -15.26
CA PRO A 142 -12.03 8.66 -16.56
C PRO A 142 -10.65 8.67 -17.22
N LEU A 143 -9.91 9.78 -17.13
CA LEU A 143 -8.56 9.90 -17.67
C LEU A 143 -7.61 8.88 -17.03
N TRP A 144 -7.63 8.76 -15.70
CA TRP A 144 -6.80 7.77 -14.99
C TRP A 144 -7.13 6.34 -15.39
N ARG A 145 -8.42 6.00 -15.52
CA ARG A 145 -8.84 4.67 -15.98
C ARG A 145 -8.38 4.40 -17.41
N ASN A 146 -8.45 5.39 -18.30
CA ASN A 146 -7.89 5.28 -19.64
C ASN A 146 -6.38 5.00 -19.61
N ILE A 147 -5.62 5.76 -18.81
CA ILE A 147 -4.17 5.57 -18.66
C ILE A 147 -3.82 4.17 -18.16
N GLU A 148 -4.55 3.66 -17.18
CA GLU A 148 -4.32 2.33 -16.60
C GLU A 148 -4.65 1.20 -17.60
N CYS A 149 -5.71 1.37 -18.41
CA CYS A 149 -6.16 0.40 -19.40
C CYS A 149 -5.24 0.30 -20.63
N LYS A 150 -4.70 1.42 -21.14
CA LYS A 150 -3.88 1.43 -22.38
C LYS A 150 -2.62 0.60 -22.22
N THR A 151 -2.17 -0.12 -23.24
CA THR A 151 -0.99 -1.01 -23.13
C THR A 151 0.33 -0.26 -23.07
N HIS A 152 0.43 0.86 -23.79
CA HIS A 152 1.67 1.62 -23.94
C HIS A 152 1.46 3.11 -23.67
N ILE A 153 2.49 3.80 -23.18
CA ILE A 153 2.44 5.25 -22.92
C ILE A 153 2.09 6.05 -24.18
N LEU A 154 2.58 5.63 -25.34
CA LEU A 154 2.31 6.30 -26.62
C LEU A 154 0.84 6.16 -27.09
N ASP A 155 0.08 5.23 -26.51
CA ASP A 155 -1.34 5.06 -26.84
C ASP A 155 -2.25 6.07 -26.12
N ILE A 156 -1.67 6.92 -25.26
CA ILE A 156 -2.40 7.99 -24.58
C ILE A 156 -2.66 9.19 -25.49
N ASN A 157 -1.92 9.35 -26.59
CA ASN A 157 -1.95 10.55 -27.44
C ASN A 157 -3.38 10.88 -27.90
N ASP A 158 -4.16 9.87 -28.30
CA ASP A 158 -5.55 10.04 -28.74
C ASP A 158 -6.44 10.55 -27.59
N THR A 159 -6.20 10.05 -26.38
CA THR A 159 -6.93 10.45 -25.16
C THR A 159 -6.60 11.90 -24.78
N LEU A 160 -5.33 12.28 -24.84
CA LEU A 160 -4.91 13.65 -24.54
C LEU A 160 -5.39 14.64 -25.61
N THR A 161 -5.43 14.22 -26.87
CA THR A 161 -5.95 15.04 -27.97
C THR A 161 -7.45 15.28 -27.82
N ALA A 162 -8.22 14.23 -27.51
CA ALA A 162 -9.65 14.35 -27.24
C ALA A 162 -9.92 15.28 -26.05
N LEU A 163 -9.19 15.11 -24.93
CA LEU A 163 -9.31 15.98 -23.77
C LEU A 163 -8.97 17.44 -24.09
N ARG A 164 -7.91 17.67 -24.88
CA ARG A 164 -7.51 19.02 -25.30
C ARG A 164 -8.59 19.69 -26.12
N SER A 165 -9.16 19.00 -27.12
CA SER A 165 -10.25 19.53 -27.94
C SER A 165 -11.47 19.87 -27.09
N PHE A 166 -11.87 18.96 -26.20
CA PHE A 166 -12.96 19.20 -25.24
C PHE A 166 -12.71 20.45 -24.39
N LEU A 167 -11.52 20.58 -23.79
CA LEU A 167 -11.20 21.73 -22.94
C LEU A 167 -11.13 23.04 -23.74
N ALA A 168 -10.71 22.98 -25.00
CA ALA A 168 -10.67 24.14 -25.89
C ALA A 168 -12.06 24.65 -26.29
N GLU A 169 -13.05 23.76 -26.38
CA GLU A 169 -14.46 24.10 -26.61
C GLU A 169 -15.13 24.55 -25.30
N ALA A 170 -14.99 23.74 -24.25
CA ALA A 170 -15.69 23.93 -22.98
C ALA A 170 -15.22 25.16 -22.21
N LYS A 171 -13.99 25.66 -22.40
CA LYS A 171 -13.52 26.89 -21.73
C LYS A 171 -14.40 28.11 -22.07
N ASP A 172 -15.03 28.13 -23.23
CA ASP A 172 -15.84 29.25 -23.72
C ASP A 172 -17.31 29.05 -23.35
N ASP A 173 -17.83 27.82 -23.39
CA ASP A 173 -19.19 27.48 -22.91
C ASP A 173 -19.23 26.11 -22.20
N CYS A 174 -19.62 26.11 -20.93
CA CYS A 174 -19.77 24.91 -20.09
C CYS A 174 -21.23 24.47 -19.87
N SER A 175 -22.20 25.10 -20.54
CA SER A 175 -23.62 24.88 -20.25
C SER A 175 -24.03 23.40 -20.42
N GLU A 176 -23.57 22.76 -21.49
CA GLU A 176 -23.85 21.34 -21.75
C GLU A 176 -23.10 20.40 -20.80
N VAL A 177 -21.94 20.83 -20.30
CA VAL A 177 -21.14 20.08 -19.34
C VAL A 177 -21.86 19.97 -18.01
N VAL A 178 -22.48 21.05 -17.51
CA VAL A 178 -23.26 21.05 -16.26
C VAL A 178 -24.52 20.18 -16.34
N THR A 179 -25.01 19.91 -17.55
CA THR A 179 -26.11 18.95 -17.77
C THR A 179 -25.66 17.51 -18.02
N GLY A 180 -24.35 17.26 -18.06
CA GLY A 180 -23.78 15.94 -18.31
C GLY A 180 -23.91 15.45 -19.76
N LYS A 181 -24.26 16.33 -20.70
CA LYS A 181 -24.45 15.97 -22.12
C LYS A 181 -23.16 16.00 -22.92
N HIS A 182 -22.23 16.86 -22.53
CA HIS A 182 -20.94 17.01 -23.20
C HIS A 182 -19.84 16.35 -22.37
N LEU A 183 -19.18 15.33 -22.93
CA LEU A 183 -18.18 14.51 -22.26
C LEU A 183 -16.87 14.44 -23.09
N PRO A 184 -15.69 14.42 -22.45
CA PRO A 184 -14.40 14.46 -23.14
C PRO A 184 -13.98 13.14 -23.80
N PHE A 185 -14.53 12.01 -23.37
CA PHE A 185 -14.08 10.68 -23.78
C PHE A 185 -15.25 9.88 -24.36
N PRO A 186 -15.04 9.09 -25.44
CA PRO A 186 -16.05 8.18 -25.96
C PRO A 186 -16.48 7.15 -24.91
N GLU A 187 -17.77 6.81 -24.86
CA GLU A 187 -18.32 5.82 -23.91
C GLU A 187 -17.62 4.46 -23.98
N GLU A 188 -17.18 4.06 -25.19
CA GLU A 188 -16.46 2.82 -25.44
C GLU A 188 -15.06 2.78 -24.79
N SER A 189 -14.44 3.95 -24.60
CA SER A 189 -13.08 4.05 -24.07
C SER A 189 -13.04 4.01 -22.55
N CYS A 190 -14.04 4.63 -21.89
CA CYS A 190 -14.09 4.72 -20.44
C CYS A 190 -15.53 4.81 -19.95
N LYS A 191 -16.02 3.72 -19.35
CA LYS A 191 -17.36 3.67 -18.77
C LYS A 191 -17.41 4.61 -17.56
N ILE A 192 -18.05 5.77 -17.69
CA ILE A 192 -18.34 6.61 -16.53
C ILE A 192 -19.32 5.85 -15.63
N GLU A 193 -18.97 5.68 -14.36
CA GLU A 193 -19.83 5.00 -13.41
C GLU A 193 -20.97 5.96 -13.03
N ASN A 194 -22.18 5.60 -13.45
CA ASN A 194 -23.38 6.35 -13.10
C ASN A 194 -23.79 6.00 -11.66
N ASP A 195 -23.16 6.67 -10.71
CA ASP A 195 -23.42 6.52 -9.28
C ASP A 195 -24.32 7.64 -8.73
N ILE A 196 -24.71 7.51 -7.46
CA ILE A 196 -25.58 8.47 -6.77
C ILE A 196 -24.97 9.87 -6.80
N VAL A 197 -23.64 9.97 -6.69
CA VAL A 197 -22.90 11.24 -6.72
C VAL A 197 -23.00 11.89 -8.10
N MET A 198 -22.84 11.13 -9.18
CA MET A 198 -23.01 11.62 -10.53
C MET A 198 -24.44 12.15 -10.74
N ALA A 199 -25.45 11.38 -10.35
CA ALA A 199 -26.84 11.80 -10.46
C ALA A 199 -27.12 13.10 -9.69
N GLU A 200 -26.50 13.30 -8.53
CA GLU A 200 -26.67 14.54 -7.75
C GLU A 200 -25.96 15.74 -8.37
N LEU A 201 -24.74 15.55 -8.89
CA LEU A 201 -23.93 16.63 -9.49
C LEU A 201 -24.55 17.23 -10.75
N PHE A 202 -25.33 16.46 -11.51
CA PHE A 202 -25.95 16.91 -12.77
C PHE A 202 -27.42 17.34 -12.63
N LYS A 203 -27.96 17.37 -11.41
CA LYS A 203 -29.30 17.94 -11.17
C LYS A 203 -29.27 19.47 -11.36
N PRO A 204 -30.33 20.06 -11.94
CA PRO A 204 -30.47 21.51 -11.98
C PRO A 204 -30.42 22.09 -10.57
N ASP A 205 -29.67 23.18 -10.40
CA ASP A 205 -29.49 23.82 -9.10
C ASP A 205 -29.39 25.35 -9.27
N GLU A 206 -29.71 26.07 -8.20
CA GLU A 206 -29.65 27.54 -8.20
C GLU A 206 -28.24 28.09 -8.47
N THR A 207 -27.20 27.31 -8.18
CA THR A 207 -25.80 27.68 -8.39
C THR A 207 -25.26 27.33 -9.77
N ASP A 208 -26.09 26.86 -10.72
CA ASP A 208 -25.66 26.44 -12.07
C ASP A 208 -24.84 27.53 -12.78
N VAL A 209 -25.29 28.79 -12.74
CA VAL A 209 -24.60 29.92 -13.38
C VAL A 209 -23.20 30.12 -12.80
N MET A 210 -23.06 30.05 -11.48
CA MET A 210 -21.75 30.16 -10.82
C MET A 210 -20.87 28.94 -11.13
N THR A 211 -21.46 27.74 -11.19
CA THR A 211 -20.75 26.50 -11.50
C THR A 211 -20.18 26.55 -12.92
N ILE A 212 -20.94 27.06 -13.89
CA ILE A 212 -20.48 27.28 -15.27
C ILE A 212 -19.27 28.22 -15.29
N GLN A 213 -19.35 29.37 -14.60
CA GLN A 213 -18.25 30.34 -14.55
C GLN A 213 -16.97 29.75 -13.92
N VAL A 214 -17.12 28.98 -12.84
CA VAL A 214 -15.98 28.30 -12.20
C VAL A 214 -15.40 27.23 -13.12
N LEU A 215 -16.23 26.42 -13.79
CA LEU A 215 -15.77 25.42 -14.75
C LEU A 215 -15.00 26.04 -15.90
N GLN A 216 -15.50 27.13 -16.50
CA GLN A 216 -14.80 27.84 -17.58
C GLN A 216 -13.41 28.32 -17.16
N ALA A 217 -13.30 28.89 -15.95
CA ALA A 217 -12.02 29.31 -15.39
C ALA A 217 -11.08 28.12 -15.16
N LEU A 218 -11.59 27.02 -14.58
CA LEU A 218 -10.82 25.81 -14.33
C LEU A 218 -10.38 25.13 -15.64
N PHE A 219 -11.25 25.05 -16.65
CA PHE A 219 -10.93 24.47 -17.96
C PHE A 219 -9.89 25.29 -18.70
N SER A 220 -9.94 26.63 -18.60
CA SER A 220 -8.88 27.50 -19.11
C SER A 220 -7.53 27.17 -18.46
N CYS A 221 -7.49 27.01 -17.14
CA CYS A 221 -6.27 26.62 -16.43
C CYS A 221 -5.81 25.20 -16.78
N MET A 222 -6.73 24.23 -16.87
CA MET A 222 -6.43 22.85 -17.21
C MET A 222 -5.91 22.70 -18.65
N LEU A 223 -6.47 23.46 -19.60
CA LEU A 223 -5.99 23.48 -20.98
C LEU A 223 -4.54 23.97 -21.05
N ASN A 224 -4.24 25.09 -20.38
CA ASN A 224 -2.87 25.62 -20.30
C ASN A 224 -1.91 24.62 -19.65
N LEU A 225 -2.36 23.92 -18.61
CA LEU A 225 -1.58 22.89 -17.95
C LEU A 225 -1.31 21.70 -18.89
N LEU A 226 -2.34 21.23 -19.59
CA LEU A 226 -2.27 20.12 -20.53
C LEU A 226 -1.32 20.45 -21.68
N ASP A 227 -1.46 21.62 -22.29
CA ASP A 227 -0.59 22.08 -23.38
C ASP A 227 0.90 22.13 -22.96
N ARG A 228 1.17 22.51 -21.72
CA ARG A 228 2.54 22.57 -21.17
C ARG A 228 3.08 21.19 -20.81
N GLN A 229 2.29 20.37 -20.12
CA GLN A 229 2.75 19.09 -19.57
C GLN A 229 2.77 17.97 -20.62
N ALA A 230 1.85 18.02 -21.58
CA ALA A 230 1.70 17.01 -22.63
C ALA A 230 2.20 17.50 -24.00
N ALA A 231 2.99 18.59 -24.06
CA ALA A 231 3.47 19.17 -25.31
C ALA A 231 4.07 18.13 -26.28
N ASP A 232 4.85 17.17 -25.77
CA ASP A 232 5.46 16.12 -26.57
C ASP A 232 4.48 15.06 -27.09
N HIS A 233 3.32 14.91 -26.45
CA HIS A 233 2.28 13.92 -26.77
C HIS A 233 1.09 14.50 -27.55
N LEU A 234 1.04 15.82 -27.72
CA LEU A 234 0.01 16.53 -28.47
C LEU A 234 0.42 16.73 -29.94
N PRO A 235 -0.50 17.12 -30.84
CA PRO A 235 -0.17 17.36 -32.25
C PRO A 235 1.02 18.32 -32.42
N GLY A 236 2.06 17.87 -33.14
CA GLY A 236 3.33 18.59 -33.31
C GLY A 236 4.42 18.21 -32.30
N GLY A 237 4.09 17.44 -31.27
CA GLY A 237 5.02 16.91 -30.28
C GLY A 237 5.86 15.73 -30.78
N LYS A 238 7.00 15.49 -30.12
CA LYS A 238 7.98 14.46 -30.49
C LYS A 238 7.41 13.04 -30.51
N TYR A 239 6.46 12.73 -29.63
CA TYR A 239 5.91 11.40 -29.42
C TYR A 239 4.53 11.21 -30.06
N PHE A 240 3.97 12.24 -30.70
CA PHE A 240 2.64 12.21 -31.28
C PHE A 240 2.50 11.15 -32.39
N SER A 241 3.49 11.07 -33.30
CA SER A 241 3.48 10.19 -34.48
C SER A 241 3.80 8.71 -34.19
N LYS A 242 3.93 8.32 -32.91
CA LYS A 242 4.28 6.97 -32.45
C LYS A 242 5.49 6.36 -33.22
N PRO A 243 6.71 6.91 -33.08
CA PRO A 243 7.88 6.39 -33.78
C PRO A 243 8.10 4.91 -33.45
N THR A 244 8.22 4.06 -34.47
CA THR A 244 8.32 2.60 -34.33
C THR A 244 9.52 2.18 -33.47
N ASP A 245 10.65 2.87 -33.62
CA ASP A 245 11.89 2.59 -32.88
C ASP A 245 11.72 2.81 -31.37
N ILE A 246 11.10 3.93 -30.98
CA ILE A 246 10.88 4.28 -29.57
C ILE A 246 9.89 3.32 -28.93
N SER A 247 8.87 2.89 -29.67
CA SER A 247 7.88 1.90 -29.17
C SER A 247 8.55 0.56 -28.82
N ALA A 248 9.52 0.13 -29.63
CA ALA A 248 10.27 -1.09 -29.34
C ALA A 248 11.16 -0.95 -28.09
N GLU A 249 11.87 0.17 -27.97
CA GLU A 249 12.77 0.46 -26.84
C GLU A 249 12.03 0.65 -25.51
N SER A 250 10.85 1.27 -25.55
CA SER A 250 10.07 1.63 -24.36
C SER A 250 9.04 0.59 -23.93
N LYS A 251 9.05 -0.60 -24.53
CA LYS A 251 8.11 -1.69 -24.23
C LYS A 251 8.09 -2.11 -22.75
N SER A 252 9.20 -1.97 -22.05
CA SER A 252 9.35 -2.31 -20.62
C SER A 252 9.03 -1.14 -19.68
N VAL A 253 8.80 0.06 -20.20
CA VAL A 253 8.55 1.27 -19.40
C VAL A 253 7.12 1.24 -18.87
N LEU A 254 6.96 1.57 -17.59
CA LEU A 254 5.65 1.71 -16.98
C LEU A 254 4.88 2.87 -17.63
N LYS A 255 3.58 2.65 -17.84
CA LYS A 255 2.66 3.61 -18.47
C LYS A 255 2.47 4.89 -17.66
N HIS A 256 2.69 4.81 -16.35
CA HIS A 256 2.48 5.91 -15.41
C HIS A 256 3.45 5.80 -14.23
N ASN A 257 3.65 6.91 -13.55
CA ASN A 257 4.57 7.05 -12.41
C ASN A 257 3.99 6.62 -11.05
N LYS A 258 2.72 6.17 -10.98
CA LYS A 258 2.04 5.75 -9.73
C LYS A 258 2.85 4.78 -8.88
N LEU A 259 3.45 3.76 -9.50
CA LEU A 259 4.22 2.74 -8.78
C LEU A 259 5.53 3.32 -8.20
N PRO A 260 6.38 4.02 -8.98
CA PRO A 260 7.49 4.79 -8.42
C PRO A 260 7.09 5.75 -7.30
N GLU A 261 6.02 6.54 -7.47
CA GLU A 261 5.55 7.48 -6.44
C GLU A 261 5.14 6.77 -5.16
N PHE A 262 4.44 5.64 -5.29
CA PHE A 262 4.08 4.80 -4.15
C PHE A 262 5.32 4.29 -3.41
N PHE A 263 6.36 3.84 -4.13
CA PHE A 263 7.63 3.45 -3.52
C PHE A 263 8.30 4.61 -2.79
N PHE A 264 8.34 5.80 -3.39
CA PHE A 264 8.89 6.99 -2.73
C PHE A 264 8.11 7.38 -1.49
N GLY A 265 6.78 7.31 -1.53
CA GLY A 265 5.92 7.57 -0.38
C GLY A 265 6.17 6.58 0.77
N GLN A 266 6.30 5.28 0.46
CA GLN A 266 6.64 4.29 1.47
C GLN A 266 8.04 4.48 2.03
N LEU A 267 9.01 4.84 1.19
CA LEU A 267 10.37 5.09 1.63
C LEU A 267 10.44 6.30 2.57
N ASP A 268 9.75 7.40 2.24
CA ASP A 268 9.67 8.58 3.12
C ASP A 268 9.02 8.23 4.46
N PHE A 269 7.93 7.45 4.44
CA PHE A 269 7.33 6.92 5.66
C PHE A 269 8.33 6.09 6.48
N LEU A 270 9.06 5.16 5.86
CA LEU A 270 10.05 4.31 6.55
C LEU A 270 11.21 5.12 7.13
N LEU A 271 11.66 6.17 6.45
CA LEU A 271 12.72 7.05 6.95
C LEU A 271 12.29 7.79 8.22
N ARG A 272 11.02 8.19 8.31
CA ARG A 272 10.45 8.83 9.52
C ARG A 272 10.17 7.82 10.63
N TYR A 273 9.63 6.66 10.28
CA TYR A 273 9.24 5.62 11.24
C TYR A 273 10.44 4.86 11.82
N ARG A 274 11.50 4.67 11.02
CA ARG A 274 12.74 3.95 11.40
C ARG A 274 13.97 4.82 11.20
N PRO A 275 14.14 5.91 11.98
CA PRO A 275 15.25 6.85 11.78
C PRO A 275 16.64 6.24 12.02
N ASN A 276 16.70 5.16 12.82
CA ASN A 276 17.95 4.43 13.08
C ASN A 276 18.28 3.40 11.99
N ALA A 277 17.36 3.10 11.07
CA ALA A 277 17.62 2.21 9.95
C ALA A 277 18.38 2.96 8.85
N SER A 278 19.37 2.32 8.23
CA SER A 278 20.04 2.91 7.08
C SER A 278 19.11 2.95 5.86
N LEU A 279 19.34 3.93 4.98
CA LEU A 279 18.60 4.05 3.70
C LEU A 279 18.62 2.73 2.92
N LEU A 280 19.80 2.10 2.81
CA LEU A 280 19.99 0.81 2.15
C LEU A 280 19.13 -0.30 2.76
N CYS A 281 18.93 -0.30 4.09
CA CYS A 281 18.08 -1.28 4.76
C CYS A 281 16.60 -1.08 4.41
N ASN A 282 16.13 0.18 4.42
CA ASN A 282 14.75 0.51 4.07
C ASN A 282 14.46 0.22 2.59
N GLU A 283 15.40 0.52 1.69
CA GLU A 283 15.29 0.19 0.26
C GLU A 283 15.24 -1.33 0.04
N ALA A 284 16.15 -2.08 0.67
CA ALA A 284 16.15 -3.54 0.58
C ALA A 284 14.85 -4.15 1.11
N TYR A 285 14.29 -3.59 2.19
CA TYR A 285 13.00 -4.00 2.73
C TYR A 285 11.87 -3.79 1.72
N LEU A 286 11.79 -2.61 1.08
CA LEU A 286 10.76 -2.32 0.07
C LEU A 286 10.89 -3.24 -1.14
N LEU A 287 12.10 -3.43 -1.65
CA LEU A 287 12.34 -4.32 -2.79
C LEU A 287 11.95 -5.76 -2.44
N TYR A 288 12.31 -6.24 -1.25
CA TYR A 288 11.97 -7.58 -0.79
C TYR A 288 10.46 -7.80 -0.68
N SER A 289 9.73 -6.83 -0.10
CA SER A 289 8.28 -6.93 0.07
C SER A 289 7.52 -6.85 -1.26
N HIS A 290 7.89 -5.92 -2.14
CA HIS A 290 7.13 -5.66 -3.37
C HIS A 290 7.49 -6.58 -4.52
N ASN A 291 8.72 -7.11 -4.57
CA ASN A 291 9.09 -8.12 -5.56
C ASN A 291 8.62 -9.53 -5.17
N LYS A 292 7.84 -9.68 -4.09
CA LYS A 292 7.38 -10.97 -3.57
C LYS A 292 8.54 -11.96 -3.39
N THR A 293 9.67 -11.44 -2.93
CA THR A 293 10.91 -12.22 -2.86
C THR A 293 10.77 -13.40 -1.90
N ASP A 294 9.95 -13.26 -0.84
CA ASP A 294 9.63 -14.38 0.06
C ASP A 294 8.86 -15.50 -0.65
N GLU A 295 7.77 -15.17 -1.35
CA GLU A 295 6.98 -16.14 -2.14
C GLU A 295 7.87 -16.86 -3.16
N TRP A 296 8.72 -16.11 -3.87
CA TRP A 296 9.68 -16.68 -4.83
C TRP A 296 10.71 -17.58 -4.15
N LEU A 297 11.32 -17.16 -3.03
CA LEU A 297 12.28 -17.98 -2.30
C LEU A 297 11.66 -19.28 -1.78
N GLN A 298 10.41 -19.23 -1.31
CA GLN A 298 9.67 -20.41 -0.85
C GLN A 298 9.36 -21.39 -1.98
N SER A 299 9.20 -20.91 -3.22
CA SER A 299 8.97 -21.76 -4.39
C SER A 299 10.19 -22.57 -4.85
N LEU A 300 11.40 -22.20 -4.39
CA LEU A 300 12.65 -22.87 -4.76
C LEU A 300 12.95 -24.06 -3.84
N ASP A 301 13.75 -25.01 -4.34
CA ASP A 301 14.29 -26.11 -3.54
C ASP A 301 15.16 -25.61 -2.37
N ASP A 302 15.12 -26.32 -1.25
CA ASP A 302 15.81 -25.93 -0.01
C ASP A 302 17.33 -25.73 -0.20
N VAL A 303 17.96 -26.58 -1.02
CA VAL A 303 19.41 -26.48 -1.32
C VAL A 303 19.72 -25.17 -2.04
N THR A 304 18.97 -24.88 -3.10
CA THR A 304 19.12 -23.66 -3.92
C THR A 304 18.81 -22.40 -3.10
N ARG A 305 17.76 -22.44 -2.28
CA ARG A 305 17.36 -21.34 -1.38
C ARG A 305 18.46 -21.00 -0.38
N ILE A 306 19.02 -22.01 0.30
CA ILE A 306 20.10 -21.83 1.27
C ILE A 306 21.35 -21.27 0.59
N GLN A 307 21.69 -21.77 -0.60
CA GLN A 307 22.82 -21.28 -1.38
C GLN A 307 22.67 -19.79 -1.71
N LEU A 308 21.52 -19.38 -2.25
CA LEU A 308 21.22 -17.98 -2.60
C LEU A 308 21.28 -17.03 -1.40
N ILE A 309 20.75 -17.46 -0.25
CA ILE A 309 20.81 -16.67 1.00
C ILE A 309 22.27 -16.50 1.45
N ASN A 310 23.07 -17.56 1.37
CA ASN A 310 24.47 -17.50 1.76
C ASN A 310 25.29 -16.60 0.83
N ASP A 311 25.02 -16.63 -0.48
CA ASP A 311 25.70 -15.77 -1.44
C ASP A 311 25.26 -14.30 -1.28
N SER A 312 23.98 -14.05 -1.02
CA SER A 312 23.48 -12.71 -0.69
C SER A 312 24.14 -12.12 0.57
N ARG A 313 24.39 -12.94 1.60
CA ARG A 313 25.12 -12.51 2.81
C ARG A 313 26.57 -12.14 2.53
N LYS A 314 27.25 -12.88 1.65
CA LYS A 314 28.62 -12.56 1.22
C LYS A 314 28.64 -11.24 0.44
N GLU A 315 27.76 -11.11 -0.55
CA GLU A 315 27.73 -9.94 -1.43
C GLU A 315 27.21 -8.67 -0.73
N GLY A 316 26.36 -8.82 0.29
CA GLY A 316 25.87 -7.71 1.10
C GLY A 316 26.98 -6.87 1.74
N LYS A 317 28.15 -7.46 2.04
CA LYS A 317 29.32 -6.70 2.51
C LYS A 317 29.87 -5.78 1.43
N ASN A 318 29.99 -6.28 0.19
CA ASN A 318 30.48 -5.52 -0.96
C ASN A 318 29.53 -4.37 -1.30
N ILE A 319 28.21 -4.60 -1.28
CA ILE A 319 27.20 -3.56 -1.52
C ILE A 319 27.33 -2.42 -0.49
N ARG A 320 27.49 -2.75 0.80
CA ARG A 320 27.67 -1.74 1.85
C ARG A 320 28.95 -0.92 1.67
N LEU A 321 30.04 -1.54 1.20
CA LEU A 321 31.29 -0.83 0.90
C LEU A 321 31.11 0.13 -0.27
N LYS A 322 30.56 -0.34 -1.39
CA LYS A 322 30.24 0.50 -2.56
C LYS A 322 29.33 1.67 -2.21
N PHE A 323 28.33 1.44 -1.35
CA PHE A 323 27.45 2.51 -0.87
C PHE A 323 28.22 3.56 -0.05
N LYS A 324 29.12 3.15 0.85
CA LYS A 324 29.97 4.09 1.60
C LYS A 324 30.90 4.88 0.69
N GLU A 325 31.48 4.25 -0.32
CA GLU A 325 32.32 4.94 -1.32
C GLU A 325 31.51 5.97 -2.10
N SER A 326 30.32 5.58 -2.57
CA SER A 326 29.41 6.50 -3.29
C SER A 326 29.03 7.71 -2.44
N LEU A 327 28.77 7.52 -1.15
CA LEU A 327 28.49 8.62 -0.23
C LEU A 327 29.67 9.59 -0.09
N LYS A 328 30.91 9.07 -0.03
CA LYS A 328 32.12 9.92 0.01
C LYS A 328 32.24 10.75 -1.27
N THR A 329 32.07 10.12 -2.43
CA THR A 329 32.14 10.83 -3.73
C THR A 329 31.06 11.91 -3.86
N ILE A 330 29.84 11.67 -3.37
CA ILE A 330 28.78 12.67 -3.35
C ILE A 330 29.16 13.85 -2.44
N GLU A 331 29.73 13.57 -1.27
CA GLU A 331 30.16 14.60 -0.32
C GLU A 331 31.29 15.46 -0.90
N GLU A 332 32.30 14.83 -1.52
CA GLU A 332 33.39 15.53 -2.22
C GLU A 332 32.86 16.49 -3.29
N LYS A 333 31.95 16.00 -4.15
CA LYS A 333 31.31 16.84 -5.19
C LYS A 333 30.51 18.00 -4.60
N ARG A 334 29.82 17.80 -3.48
CA ARG A 334 29.09 18.88 -2.80
C ARG A 334 30.03 19.95 -2.29
N VAL A 335 31.14 19.56 -1.65
CA VAL A 335 32.17 20.48 -1.17
C VAL A 335 32.81 21.25 -2.32
N GLU A 336 33.13 20.60 -3.44
CA GLU A 336 33.64 21.27 -4.65
C GLU A 336 32.66 22.29 -5.21
N THR A 337 31.38 21.93 -5.31
CA THR A 337 30.33 22.82 -5.81
C THR A 337 30.18 24.06 -4.91
N LEU A 338 30.25 23.88 -3.59
CA LEU A 338 30.21 24.99 -2.64
C LEU A 338 31.42 25.93 -2.80
N LYS A 339 32.62 25.36 -2.94
CA LYS A 339 33.85 26.15 -3.18
C LYS A 339 33.81 26.92 -4.51
N LEU A 340 33.18 26.38 -5.55
CA LEU A 340 32.99 27.06 -6.82
C LEU A 340 32.00 28.23 -6.71
N LYS A 341 30.93 28.06 -5.93
CA LYS A 341 29.98 29.14 -5.62
C LYS A 341 30.61 30.25 -4.78
N GLU A 342 31.41 29.91 -3.78
CA GLU A 342 32.14 30.89 -2.95
C GLU A 342 33.17 31.70 -3.74
N LYS A 343 33.73 31.11 -4.81
CA LYS A 343 34.69 31.77 -5.72
C LYS A 343 34.01 32.61 -6.82
N GLY A 344 32.69 32.68 -6.86
CA GLY A 344 31.95 33.48 -7.85
C GLY A 344 32.01 32.94 -9.28
N ASN A 345 32.32 31.66 -9.48
CA ASN A 345 32.45 31.02 -10.80
C ASN A 345 31.15 30.35 -11.29
N LEU A 346 30.00 30.67 -10.69
CA LEU A 346 28.67 30.19 -11.09
C LEU A 346 27.62 31.29 -10.96
#